data_AF-A0A960NPE6-F1
#
_entry.id   AF-A0A960NPE6-F1
#
_cell.length_a   1.000
_cell.length_b   1.000
_cell.length_c   1.000
_cell.angle_alpha   90.00
_cell.angle_beta   90.00
_cell.angle_gamma   90.00
#
_symmetry.space_group_name_H-M   'P 1'
#
loop_
_entity.id
_entity.type
_entity.pdbx_description
1 polymer ?
#
loop_
_entity_poly.entity_id
_entity_poly.type
_entity_poly.pdbx_seq_one_letter_code
_entity_poly.pdbx_strand_id
1 'polypeptide(L)' 'MNAFLDLAARRYSCRAYTGDPVRDSDLDKVLEAGRLAPTAVNRQAFTIVVVRDPDRRRAVGEAYPKA' A
#
# COMPACT_ATOMS: atom_id res chain seq x y z
N MET A 1 -25.41 -10.49 0.09
CA MET A 1 -24.11 -10.36 -0.58
C MET A 1 -23.07 -9.96 0.47
N ASN A 2 -21.90 -10.58 0.49
CA ASN A 2 -20.86 -10.28 1.48
C ASN A 2 -20.08 -9.04 1.01
N ALA A 3 -20.26 -7.91 1.71
CA ALA A 3 -19.67 -6.61 1.36
C ALA A 3 -18.15 -6.66 1.11
N PHE A 4 -17.42 -7.56 1.78
CA PHE A 4 -15.99 -7.73 1.57
C PHE A 4 -15.67 -8.39 0.23
N LEU A 5 -16.40 -9.45 -0.15
CA LEU A 5 -16.15 -10.17 -1.40
C LEU A 5 -16.46 -9.29 -2.62
N ASP A 6 -17.50 -8.47 -2.53
CA ASP A 6 -17.84 -7.50 -3.58
C ASP A 6 -16.74 -6.44 -3.75
N LEU A 7 -16.22 -5.91 -2.64
CA LEU A 7 -15.10 -4.97 -2.66
C LEU A 7 -13.84 -5.61 -3.29
N ALA A 8 -13.51 -6.83 -2.87
CA ALA A 8 -12.34 -7.55 -3.35
C ALA A 8 -12.41 -7.83 -4.86
N ALA A 9 -13.59 -8.19 -5.37
CA ALA A 9 -13.82 -8.43 -6.79
C ALA A 9 -13.71 -7.16 -7.65
N ARG A 10 -14.07 -5.99 -7.10
CA ARG A 10 -14.02 -4.69 -7.79
C ARG A 10 -12.63 -4.06 -7.86
N ARG A 11 -11.60 -4.68 -7.26
CA ARG A 11 -10.24 -4.11 -7.25
C ARG A 11 -9.72 -3.87 -8.68
N TYR A 12 -8.96 -2.81 -8.86
CA TYR A 12 -8.21 -2.57 -10.09
C TYR A 12 -6.91 -1.79 -9.78
N SER A 13 -5.99 -1.73 -10.73
CA SER A 13 -4.74 -0.96 -10.57
C SER A 13 -4.94 0.48 -11.02
N CYS A 14 -5.04 1.41 -10.07
CA CYS A 14 -5.07 2.85 -10.35
C CYS A 14 -3.68 3.37 -10.74
N ARG A 15 -3.60 4.20 -11.78
CA ARG A 15 -2.34 4.80 -12.27
C ARG A 15 -2.39 6.33 -12.42
N ALA A 16 -3.52 6.95 -12.08
CA ALA A 16 -3.71 8.40 -12.09
C ALA A 16 -4.19 8.85 -10.71
N TYR A 17 -3.41 9.72 -10.05
CA TYR A 17 -3.64 10.18 -8.68
C TYR A 17 -3.71 11.71 -8.65
N THR A 18 -4.44 12.27 -7.69
CA THR A 18 -4.68 13.73 -7.58
C THR A 18 -3.47 14.54 -7.08
N GLY A 19 -2.45 13.86 -6.52
CA GLY A 19 -1.28 14.49 -5.89
C GLY A 19 -1.46 14.76 -4.39
N ASP A 20 -2.69 14.63 -3.88
CA ASP A 20 -2.99 14.86 -2.47
C ASP A 20 -2.27 13.85 -1.57
N PRO A 21 -1.77 14.27 -0.39
CA PRO A 21 -1.15 13.36 0.55
C PRO A 21 -2.20 12.41 1.16
N VAL A 22 -1.81 11.15 1.35
CA VAL A 22 -2.62 10.19 2.10
C VAL A 22 -2.59 10.55 3.58
N ARG A 23 -3.78 10.70 4.20
CA ARG A 23 -3.96 10.94 5.63
C ARG A 23 -3.34 9.82 6.45
N ASP A 24 -2.71 10.15 7.57
CA ASP A 24 -2.07 9.16 8.45
C ASP A 24 -3.06 8.09 8.92
N SER A 25 -4.24 8.50 9.38
CA SER A 25 -5.28 7.56 9.84
C SER A 25 -5.75 6.54 8.80
N ASP A 26 -5.68 6.86 7.50
CA ASP A 26 -6.02 5.90 6.45
C ASP A 26 -4.84 4.96 6.18
N LEU A 27 -3.62 5.51 6.19
CA LEU A 27 -2.40 4.73 6.03
C LEU A 27 -2.24 3.71 7.17
N ASP A 28 -2.49 4.12 8.41
CA ASP A 28 -2.40 3.26 9.60
C ASP A 28 -3.34 2.06 9.49
N LYS A 29 -4.57 2.26 9.00
CA LYS A 29 -5.53 1.16 8.77
C LYS A 29 -5.00 0.14 7.75
N VAL A 30 -4.37 0.61 6.67
CA VAL A 30 -3.80 -0.26 5.64
C VAL A 30 -2.60 -1.04 6.19
N LEU A 31 -1.71 -0.37 6.92
CA LEU A 31 -0.54 -1.00 7.55
C LEU A 31 -0.97 -2.05 8.59
N GLU A 32 -1.96 -1.73 9.42
CA GLU A 32 -2.47 -2.66 10.43
C GLU A 32 -3.12 -3.89 9.80
N ALA A 33 -3.91 -3.71 8.75
CA ALA A 33 -4.48 -4.84 8.00
C ALA A 33 -3.39 -5.75 7.42
N GLY A 34 -2.30 -5.17 6.90
CA GLY A 34 -1.14 -5.93 6.41
C GLY A 34 -0.38 -6.66 7.53
N ARG A 35 -0.20 -6.01 8.68
CA ARG A 35 0.47 -6.58 9.86
C ARG A 35 -0.30 -7.75 10.46
N LEU A 36 -1.63 -7.66 10.50
CA LEU A 36 -2.52 -8.70 11.03
C LEU A 36 -2.67 -9.90 10.08
N ALA A 37 -2.32 -9.76 8.80
CA ALA A 37 -2.37 -10.87 7.87
C ALA A 37 -1.47 -12.02 8.34
N PRO A 38 -1.92 -13.29 8.24
CA PRO A 38 -1.16 -14.42 8.73
C PRO A 38 0.15 -14.59 7.95
N THR A 39 1.23 -14.92 8.66
CA THR A 39 2.53 -15.25 8.06
C THR A 39 3.02 -16.59 8.55
N ALA A 40 3.87 -17.24 7.77
CA ALA A 40 4.45 -18.54 8.11
C ALA A 40 5.06 -18.49 9.52
N VAL A 41 4.50 -19.29 10.44
CA VAL A 41 4.87 -19.36 11.86
C VAL A 41 4.98 -18.00 12.56
N ASN A 42 4.13 -17.03 12.17
CA ASN A 42 4.11 -15.65 12.69
C ASN A 42 5.46 -14.90 12.57
N ARG A 43 6.31 -15.27 11.61
CA ARG A 43 7.63 -14.62 11.44
C ARG A 43 7.54 -13.15 11.07
N GLN A 44 6.47 -12.72 10.41
CA GLN A 44 6.34 -11.36 9.89
C GLN A 44 7.59 -10.94 9.10
N ALA A 45 8.07 -11.85 8.24
CA ALA A 45 9.36 -11.73 7.54
C ALA A 45 9.32 -10.73 6.37
N PHE A 46 8.80 -9.53 6.63
CA PHE A 46 8.77 -8.42 5.69
C PHE A 46 8.98 -7.11 6.44
N THR A 47 9.42 -6.08 5.71
CA THR A 47 9.49 -4.72 6.22
C THR A 47 8.75 -3.82 5.25
N ILE A 48 7.84 -3.00 5.78
CA ILE A 48 7.11 -2.01 5.01
C ILE A 48 7.76 -0.65 5.28
N VAL A 49 8.26 -0.01 4.23
CA VAL A 49 8.87 1.33 4.32
C VAL A 49 7.93 2.34 3.68
N VAL A 50 7.48 3.32 4.46
CA VAL A 50 6.66 4.42 3.97
C VAL A 50 7.57 5.56 3.53
N VAL A 51 7.50 5.93 2.24
CA VAL A 51 8.29 7.04 1.68
C VAL A 51 7.35 8.21 1.39
N ARG A 52 7.42 9.27 2.20
CA ARG A 52 6.64 10.51 2.00
C ARG A 52 7.42 11.62 1.31
N ASP A 53 8.74 11.65 1.51
CA ASP A 53 9.64 12.64 0.93
C ASP A 53 9.58 12.62 -0.61
N PRO A 54 9.28 13.76 -1.28
CA PRO A 54 9.11 13.81 -2.73
C PRO A 54 10.35 13.39 -3.51
N ASP A 55 11.54 13.75 -3.05
CA ASP A 55 12.79 13.42 -3.73
C ASP A 55 13.09 11.93 -3.67
N ARG A 56 12.91 11.32 -2.49
CA ARG A 56 13.03 9.86 -2.33
C ARG A 56 11.96 9.11 -3.12
N ARG A 57 10.72 9.61 -3.17
CA ARG A 57 9.65 9.01 -3.99
C ARG A 57 10.00 9.03 -5.47
N ARG A 58 10.55 10.14 -5.97
CA ARG A 58 11.02 10.25 -7.36
C ARG A 58 12.13 9.24 -7.63
N ALA A 59 13.15 9.17 -6.76
CA ALA A 59 14.26 8.23 -6.92
C ALA A 59 13.80 6.76 -6.96
N VAL A 60 12.82 6.38 -6.12
CA VAL A 60 12.20 5.04 -6.17
C VAL A 60 11.47 4.80 -7.50
N GLY A 61 10.79 5.82 -8.03
CA GLY A 61 10.14 5.76 -9.33
C GLY A 61 11.15 5.58 -10.48
N GLU A 62 12.23 6.37 -10.49
CA GLU A 62 13.30 6.30 -11.50
C GLU A 62 14.03 4.95 -11.49
N ALA A 63 14.13 4.29 -10.33
CA ALA A 63 14.70 2.95 -10.23
C ALA A 63 13.80 1.86 -10.86
N TYR A 64 12.54 2.16 -11.21
CA TYR A 64 11.64 1.23 -11.87
C TYR A 64 11.77 1.36 -13.40
N PRO A 65 12.27 0.33 -14.12
CA PRO A 65 12.59 0.46 -15.56
C PRO A 65 11.39 0.69 -16.49
N LYS A 66 10.16 0.67 -15.97
CA LYS A 66 8.92 0.87 -16.73
C LYS A 66 8.11 2.07 -16.20
N ALA A 67 8.72 2.93 -15.37
CA ALA A 67 8.14 4.18 -14.92
C ALA A 67 8.10 5.22 -16.03
#